data_AF-A0A2N3LHH1-F1
#
_entry.id   AF-A0A2N3LHH1-F1
#
_cell.length_a   1.000
_cell.length_b   1.000
_cell.length_c   1.000
_cell.angle_alpha   90.00
_cell.angle_beta   90.00
_cell.angle_gamma   90.00
#
_symmetry.space_group_name_H-M   'P 1'
#
loop_
_entity.id
_entity.type
_entity.pdbx_description
1 polymer ?
#
loop_
_entity_poly.entity_id
_entity_poly.type
_entity_poly.pdbx_seq_one_letter_code
_entity_poly.pdbx_strand_id
1 'polypeptide(L)'
;MELQVYKNAELGSVRTTTIGGQPYFVGKDVASILGYANTRKALIDHVYEEDKGVTKCDTLGGKQDLIIINESGLYSLILSSKMPNAKKFKRWVTNEVLPAIRKHGLYATDDLIANPDLAIAAFTALKEEREKNKELMAAVAIGQQQIAEMKPKATYYDVVLKCRDAVNISVIAKDYGWSAMRMNEHLHEKGIQFKQGDIWLLYQKYAPNGYTKTNTHIYEDSKGIKHTKVHTKWTQKGRLFIYEQLKADDIYPQIEMEV
;
A
#
# COMPACT_ATOMS: atom_id res chain seq x y z
N MET A 1 -21.96 -16.29 0.27
CA MET A 1 -22.50 -14.91 0.23
C MET A 1 -23.88 -14.97 0.83
N GLU A 2 -24.12 -14.23 1.91
CA GLU A 2 -25.44 -14.17 2.53
C GLU A 2 -26.31 -13.16 1.77
N LEU A 3 -27.46 -13.63 1.28
CA LEU A 3 -28.46 -12.77 0.65
C LEU A 3 -29.32 -12.14 1.76
N GLN A 4 -29.42 -10.83 1.75
CA GLN A 4 -30.33 -10.06 2.60
C GLN A 4 -31.58 -9.68 1.81
N VAL A 5 -32.67 -9.34 2.51
CA VAL A 5 -33.91 -8.87 1.86
C VAL A 5 -34.02 -7.37 2.07
N TYR A 6 -33.91 -6.61 0.99
CA TYR A 6 -34.21 -5.18 1.00
C TYR A 6 -35.71 -4.99 0.81
N LYS A 7 -36.36 -4.31 1.76
CA LYS A 7 -37.78 -3.95 1.70
C LYS A 7 -37.90 -2.47 1.38
N ASN A 8 -38.60 -2.16 0.28
CA ASN A 8 -38.99 -0.81 -0.07
C ASN A 8 -40.50 -0.78 -0.35
N ALA A 9 -41.18 0.26 0.11
CA ALA A 9 -42.64 0.38 -0.01
C ALA A 9 -43.15 0.28 -1.46
N GLU A 10 -42.36 0.73 -2.44
CA GLU A 10 -42.72 0.75 -3.86
C GLU A 10 -42.13 -0.43 -4.66
N LEU A 11 -41.01 -1.00 -4.22
CA LEU A 11 -40.31 -2.12 -4.89
C LEU A 11 -40.52 -3.48 -4.20
N GLY A 12 -41.29 -3.54 -3.12
CA GLY A 12 -41.55 -4.79 -2.40
C GLY A 12 -40.29 -5.37 -1.75
N SER A 13 -40.18 -6.71 -1.71
CA SER A 13 -39.04 -7.44 -1.15
C SER A 13 -38.13 -7.92 -2.27
N VAL A 14 -36.92 -7.37 -2.35
CA VAL A 14 -35.88 -7.75 -3.33
C VAL A 14 -34.72 -8.43 -2.61
N ARG A 15 -34.23 -9.54 -3.14
CA ARG A 15 -33.00 -10.16 -2.64
C ARG A 15 -31.78 -9.33 -3.01
N THR A 16 -30.94 -9.06 -2.03
CA THR A 16 -29.74 -8.22 -2.16
C THR A 16 -28.51 -8.93 -1.62
N THR A 17 -27.35 -8.64 -2.21
CA THR A 17 -26.04 -9.07 -1.71
C THR A 17 -25.11 -7.88 -1.68
N THR A 18 -24.22 -7.80 -0.69
CA THR A 18 -23.22 -6.73 -0.63
C THR A 18 -21.91 -7.24 -1.22
N ILE A 19 -21.38 -6.53 -2.21
CA ILE A 19 -20.09 -6.84 -2.86
C ILE A 19 -19.26 -5.56 -2.85
N GLY A 20 -18.06 -5.61 -2.26
CA GLY A 20 -17.16 -4.45 -2.21
C GLY A 20 -17.75 -3.22 -1.48
N GLY A 21 -18.65 -3.45 -0.52
CA GLY A 21 -19.35 -2.37 0.20
C GLY A 21 -20.52 -1.74 -0.56
N GLN A 22 -20.82 -2.21 -1.78
CA GLN A 22 -21.96 -1.74 -2.58
C GLN A 22 -23.10 -2.76 -2.59
N PRO A 23 -24.36 -2.31 -2.53
CA PRO A 23 -25.52 -3.20 -2.65
C PRO A 23 -25.73 -3.64 -4.10
N TYR A 24 -25.89 -4.94 -4.29
CA TYR A 24 -26.31 -5.56 -5.54
C TYR A 24 -27.68 -6.22 -5.35
N PHE A 25 -28.55 -6.08 -6.36
CA PHE A 25 -29.93 -6.54 -6.36
C PHE A 25 -30.09 -7.70 -7.33
N VAL A 26 -30.89 -8.71 -6.98
CA VAL A 26 -31.22 -9.80 -7.91
C VAL A 26 -32.12 -9.25 -9.02
N GLY A 27 -31.57 -9.12 -10.24
CA GLY A 27 -32.24 -8.46 -11.36
C GLY A 27 -33.56 -9.14 -11.77
N LYS A 28 -33.65 -10.47 -11.58
CA LYS A 28 -34.89 -11.22 -11.83
C LYS A 28 -36.04 -10.72 -10.96
N ASP A 29 -35.78 -10.50 -9.66
CA ASP A 29 -36.80 -10.11 -8.70
C ASP A 29 -37.31 -8.70 -9.02
N VAL A 30 -36.37 -7.78 -9.28
CA VAL A 30 -36.68 -6.41 -9.68
C VAL A 30 -37.53 -6.39 -10.96
N ALA A 31 -37.10 -7.10 -12.01
CA ALA A 31 -37.84 -7.14 -13.27
C ALA A 31 -39.24 -7.76 -13.09
N SER A 32 -39.39 -8.78 -12.25
CA SER A 32 -40.69 -9.37 -11.92
C SER A 32 -41.59 -8.39 -11.18
N ILE A 33 -41.08 -7.66 -10.19
CA ILE A 33 -41.83 -6.64 -9.43
C ILE A 33 -42.30 -5.50 -10.34
N LEU A 34 -41.45 -5.09 -11.29
CA LEU A 34 -41.83 -4.08 -12.28
C LEU A 34 -42.91 -4.59 -13.24
N GLY A 35 -43.10 -5.91 -13.37
CA GLY A 35 -44.13 -6.52 -14.21
C GLY A 35 -43.64 -6.95 -15.61
N TYR A 36 -42.33 -7.17 -15.79
CA TYR A 36 -41.81 -7.70 -17.04
C TYR A 36 -42.16 -9.19 -17.20
N ALA A 37 -42.78 -9.54 -18.34
CA ALA A 37 -43.09 -10.93 -18.67
C ALA A 37 -41.81 -11.77 -18.91
N ASN A 38 -40.78 -11.18 -19.50
CA ASN A 38 -39.48 -11.81 -19.69
C ASN A 38 -38.39 -11.00 -18.97
N THR A 39 -38.08 -11.42 -17.75
CA THR A 39 -37.10 -10.74 -16.87
C THR A 39 -35.69 -10.78 -17.44
N ARG A 40 -35.28 -11.88 -18.07
CA ARG A 40 -33.95 -12.00 -18.69
C ARG A 40 -33.79 -11.02 -19.84
N LYS A 41 -34.79 -10.91 -20.72
CA LYS A 41 -34.79 -9.94 -21.82
C LYS A 41 -34.78 -8.50 -21.29
N ALA A 42 -35.57 -8.21 -20.25
CA ALA A 42 -35.58 -6.87 -19.64
C ALA A 42 -34.19 -6.45 -19.12
N LEU A 43 -33.45 -7.37 -18.50
CA LEU A 43 -32.09 -7.11 -18.03
C LEU A 43 -31.09 -6.92 -19.19
N ILE A 44 -31.27 -7.63 -20.31
CA ILE A 44 -30.43 -7.46 -21.50
C ILE A 44 -30.69 -6.10 -22.15
N ASP A 45 -31.97 -5.74 -22.33
CA ASP A 45 -32.38 -4.57 -23.11
C ASP A 45 -32.23 -3.24 -22.35
N HIS A 46 -32.17 -3.26 -21.01
CA HIS A 46 -32.30 -2.06 -20.18
C HIS A 46 -31.22 -1.86 -19.12
N VAL A 47 -30.27 -2.78 -19.00
CA VAL A 47 -29.15 -2.67 -18.05
C VAL A 47 -27.84 -2.80 -18.82
N TYR A 48 -26.89 -1.91 -18.55
CA TYR A 48 -25.55 -1.95 -19.14
C TYR A 48 -24.76 -3.14 -18.61
N GLU A 49 -23.80 -3.66 -19.40
CA GLU A 49 -23.01 -4.82 -18.98
C GLU A 49 -22.12 -4.54 -17.77
N GLU A 50 -21.60 -3.30 -17.63
CA GLU A 50 -20.80 -2.87 -16.48
C GLU A 50 -21.59 -2.87 -15.15
N ASP A 51 -22.92 -2.76 -15.24
CA ASP A 51 -23.82 -2.74 -14.10
C ASP A 51 -24.33 -4.15 -13.72
N LYS A 52 -23.94 -5.18 -14.48
CA LYS A 52 -24.34 -6.58 -14.25
C LYS A 52 -23.24 -7.37 -13.57
N GLY A 53 -23.67 -8.33 -12.76
CA GLY A 53 -22.82 -9.38 -12.20
C GLY A 53 -23.55 -10.70 -12.15
N VAL A 54 -22.84 -11.74 -11.73
CA VAL A 54 -23.39 -13.08 -11.52
C VAL A 54 -23.06 -13.52 -10.10
N THR A 55 -24.07 -14.01 -9.39
CA THR A 55 -23.88 -14.65 -8.08
C THR A 55 -24.45 -16.06 -8.09
N LYS A 56 -23.82 -16.95 -7.33
CA LYS A 56 -24.30 -18.32 -7.12
C LYS A 56 -25.23 -18.35 -5.92
N CYS A 57 -26.46 -18.80 -6.13
CA CYS A 57 -27.45 -18.98 -5.07
C CYS A 57 -27.88 -20.44 -5.03
N ASP A 58 -27.92 -21.02 -3.84
CA ASP A 58 -28.61 -22.27 -3.61
C ASP A 58 -30.12 -22.03 -3.70
N THR A 59 -30.78 -22.65 -4.66
CA THR A 59 -32.25 -22.67 -4.77
C THR A 59 -32.76 -24.09 -4.55
N LEU A 60 -34.09 -24.26 -4.45
CA LEU A 60 -34.72 -25.58 -4.32
C LEU A 60 -34.33 -26.57 -5.44
N GLY A 61 -33.82 -26.06 -6.58
CA GLY A 61 -33.31 -26.85 -7.70
C GLY A 61 -31.78 -26.98 -7.77
N GLY A 62 -31.05 -26.61 -6.71
CA GLY A 62 -29.59 -26.64 -6.64
C GLY A 62 -28.92 -25.27 -6.87
N LYS A 63 -27.60 -25.27 -7.07
CA LYS A 63 -26.82 -24.05 -7.31
C LYS A 63 -27.17 -23.45 -8.67
N GLN A 64 -27.74 -22.24 -8.66
CA GLN A 64 -28.08 -21.50 -9.86
C GLN A 64 -27.34 -20.16 -9.91
N ASP A 65 -26.88 -19.82 -11.11
CA ASP A 65 -26.31 -18.52 -11.42
C ASP A 65 -27.45 -17.49 -11.58
N LEU A 66 -27.47 -16.49 -10.72
CA LEU A 66 -28.43 -15.38 -10.75
C LEU A 66 -27.73 -14.12 -11.23
N ILE A 67 -28.37 -13.40 -12.15
CA ILE A 67 -27.95 -12.07 -12.56
C ILE A 67 -28.25 -11.11 -11.42
N ILE A 68 -27.22 -10.44 -10.94
CA ILE A 68 -27.31 -9.32 -10.02
C ILE A 68 -27.01 -8.02 -10.77
N ILE A 69 -27.61 -6.93 -10.31
CA ILE A 69 -27.40 -5.59 -10.85
C ILE A 69 -27.00 -4.66 -9.70
N ASN A 70 -26.07 -3.75 -9.95
CA ASN A 70 -25.75 -2.69 -8.99
C ASN A 70 -26.89 -1.65 -8.94
N GLU A 71 -26.74 -0.62 -8.12
CA GLU A 71 -27.73 0.45 -8.00
C GLU A 71 -27.95 1.24 -9.30
N SER A 72 -26.88 1.47 -10.08
CA SER A 72 -26.97 2.09 -11.41
C SER A 72 -27.85 1.28 -12.37
N GLY A 73 -27.65 -0.04 -12.40
CA GLY A 73 -28.44 -0.95 -13.23
C GLY A 73 -29.90 -1.05 -12.80
N LEU A 74 -30.16 -0.99 -11.49
CA LEU A 74 -31.52 -0.90 -10.93
C LEU A 74 -32.25 0.34 -11.47
N TYR A 75 -31.63 1.52 -11.38
CA TYR A 75 -32.23 2.75 -11.89
C TYR A 75 -32.38 2.74 -13.40
N SER A 76 -31.40 2.23 -14.15
CA SER A 76 -31.47 2.09 -15.61
C SER A 76 -32.69 1.25 -16.04
N LEU A 77 -32.94 0.13 -15.36
CA LEU A 77 -34.10 -0.73 -15.59
C LEU A 77 -35.42 -0.01 -15.29
N ILE A 78 -35.51 0.68 -14.15
CA ILE A 78 -36.73 1.40 -13.75
C ILE A 78 -37.02 2.56 -14.71
N LEU A 79 -36.01 3.40 -15.01
CA LEU A 79 -36.12 4.57 -15.86
C LEU A 79 -36.45 4.22 -17.33
N SER A 80 -36.00 3.05 -17.81
CA SER A 80 -36.34 2.55 -19.14
C SER A 80 -37.71 1.87 -19.21
N SER A 81 -38.23 1.39 -18.08
CA SER A 81 -39.47 0.62 -18.04
C SER A 81 -40.72 1.46 -18.31
N LYS A 82 -41.66 0.89 -19.08
CA LYS A 82 -42.98 1.50 -19.36
C LYS A 82 -44.09 0.96 -18.44
N MET A 83 -43.74 0.09 -17.50
CA MET A 83 -44.71 -0.62 -16.66
C MET A 83 -45.37 0.30 -15.62
N PRO A 84 -46.60 -0.01 -15.15
CA PRO A 84 -47.30 0.81 -14.16
C PRO A 84 -46.51 1.03 -12.87
N ASN A 85 -45.84 0.01 -12.34
CA ASN A 85 -45.03 0.11 -11.12
C ASN A 85 -43.80 1.00 -11.33
N ALA A 86 -43.15 0.90 -12.48
CA ALA A 86 -42.06 1.80 -12.86
C ALA A 86 -42.54 3.26 -12.96
N LYS A 87 -43.74 3.50 -13.49
CA LYS A 87 -44.32 4.85 -13.59
C LYS A 87 -44.60 5.48 -12.22
N LYS A 88 -45.06 4.69 -11.24
CA LYS A 88 -45.28 5.16 -9.86
C LYS A 88 -43.96 5.62 -9.24
N PHE A 89 -42.94 4.76 -9.30
CA PHE A 89 -41.60 5.10 -8.80
C PHE A 89 -41.04 6.34 -9.48
N LYS A 90 -41.11 6.43 -10.83
CA LYS A 90 -40.66 7.62 -11.56
C LYS A 90 -41.36 8.88 -11.10
N ARG A 91 -42.70 8.85 -10.96
CA ARG A 91 -43.48 10.01 -10.51
C ARG A 91 -43.10 10.45 -9.10
N TRP A 92 -42.95 9.51 -8.19
CA TRP A 92 -42.49 9.78 -6.83
C TRP A 92 -41.12 10.46 -6.84
N VAL A 93 -40.15 9.91 -7.58
CA VAL A 93 -38.81 10.51 -7.72
C VAL A 93 -38.88 11.90 -8.35
N THR A 94 -39.64 12.11 -9.41
CA THR A 94 -39.68 13.38 -10.15
C THR A 94 -40.48 14.48 -9.46
N ASN A 95 -41.50 14.12 -8.66
CA ASN A 95 -42.38 15.11 -8.03
C ASN A 95 -41.98 15.42 -6.59
N GLU A 96 -41.39 14.46 -5.88
CA GLU A 96 -41.09 14.61 -4.45
C GLU A 96 -39.58 14.65 -4.22
N VAL A 97 -38.87 13.60 -4.61
CA VAL A 97 -37.44 13.42 -4.26
C VAL A 97 -36.55 14.47 -4.93
N LEU A 98 -36.56 14.56 -6.26
CA LEU A 98 -35.70 15.48 -6.99
C LEU A 98 -36.03 16.96 -6.68
N PRO A 99 -37.30 17.38 -6.61
CA PRO A 99 -37.62 18.75 -6.21
C PRO A 99 -37.19 19.08 -4.78
N ALA A 100 -37.30 18.15 -3.83
CA ALA A 100 -36.82 18.33 -2.46
C ALA A 100 -35.30 18.50 -2.41
N ILE A 101 -34.54 17.60 -3.07
CA ILE A 101 -33.08 17.70 -3.18
C ILE A 101 -32.68 19.03 -3.83
N ARG A 102 -33.34 19.44 -4.92
CA ARG A 102 -33.04 20.72 -5.59
C ARG A 102 -33.26 21.94 -4.68
N LYS A 103 -34.31 21.93 -3.85
CA LYS A 103 -34.67 23.07 -2.99
C LYS A 103 -33.87 23.11 -1.69
N HIS A 104 -33.66 21.96 -1.07
CA HIS A 104 -33.14 21.85 0.30
C HIS A 104 -31.76 21.19 0.38
N GLY A 105 -31.23 20.69 -0.74
CA GLY A 105 -29.97 19.94 -0.81
C GLY A 105 -30.08 18.50 -0.32
N LEU A 106 -31.22 18.09 0.25
CA LEU A 106 -31.46 16.75 0.79
C LEU A 106 -32.94 16.35 0.68
N TYR A 107 -33.21 15.05 0.71
CA TYR A 107 -34.55 14.48 0.90
C TYR A 107 -34.62 13.84 2.28
N ALA A 108 -35.50 14.34 3.14
CA ALA A 108 -35.76 13.78 4.47
C ALA A 108 -37.13 13.10 4.46
N THR A 109 -37.22 11.92 5.05
CA THR A 109 -38.51 11.25 5.29
C THR A 109 -39.26 11.96 6.42
N ASP A 110 -40.59 11.83 6.44
CA ASP A 110 -41.43 12.46 7.47
C ASP A 110 -41.00 12.06 8.90
N ASP A 111 -40.55 10.82 9.08
CA ASP A 111 -40.01 10.34 10.35
C ASP A 111 -38.75 11.10 10.81
N LEU A 112 -37.88 11.48 9.88
CA LEU A 112 -36.67 12.27 10.19
C LEU A 112 -37.03 13.74 10.46
N ILE A 113 -38.06 14.27 9.81
CA ILE A 113 -38.56 15.63 10.05
C ILE A 113 -39.24 15.70 11.42
N ALA A 114 -39.95 14.65 11.84
CA ALA A 114 -40.61 14.56 13.14
C ALA A 114 -39.63 14.47 14.32
N ASN A 115 -38.40 13.97 14.09
CA ASN A 115 -37.34 13.87 15.09
C ASN A 115 -36.02 14.51 14.58
N PRO A 116 -35.96 15.85 14.48
CA PRO A 116 -34.81 16.55 13.90
C PRO A 116 -33.52 16.37 14.73
N ASP A 117 -33.65 16.15 16.05
CA ASP A 117 -32.50 15.97 16.94
C ASP A 117 -31.67 14.72 16.60
N LEU A 118 -32.31 13.65 16.14
CA LEU A 118 -31.63 12.43 15.71
C LEU A 118 -30.83 12.66 14.42
N ALA A 119 -31.39 13.44 13.49
CA ALA A 119 -30.69 13.83 12.27
C ALA A 119 -29.48 14.72 12.58
N ILE A 120 -29.65 15.71 13.48
CA ILE A 120 -28.56 16.59 13.91
C ILE A 120 -27.44 15.77 14.54
N ALA A 121 -27.76 14.87 15.48
CA ALA A 121 -26.78 14.00 16.14
C ALA A 121 -26.02 13.12 15.13
N ALA A 122 -26.74 12.50 14.19
CA ALA A 122 -26.13 11.68 13.15
C ALA A 122 -25.20 12.49 12.24
N PHE A 123 -25.59 13.69 11.80
CA PHE A 123 -24.74 14.55 10.98
C PHE A 123 -23.52 15.07 11.73
N THR A 124 -23.65 15.39 13.03
CA THR A 124 -22.51 15.78 13.86
C THR A 124 -21.50 14.64 14.01
N ALA A 125 -21.97 13.43 14.30
CA ALA A 125 -21.11 12.24 14.41
C ALA A 125 -20.38 11.94 13.09
N LEU A 126 -21.08 12.04 11.94
CA LEU A 126 -20.47 11.83 10.63
C LEU A 126 -19.43 12.90 10.29
N LYS A 127 -19.67 14.15 10.69
CA LYS A 127 -18.69 15.24 10.53
C LYS A 127 -17.42 14.94 11.33
N GLU A 128 -17.57 14.58 12.61
CA GLU A 128 -16.44 14.22 13.47
C GLU A 128 -15.66 13.02 12.95
N GLU A 129 -16.36 11.98 12.44
CA GLU A 129 -15.71 10.82 11.84
C GLU A 129 -14.89 11.20 10.60
N ARG A 130 -15.41 12.08 9.75
CA ARG A 130 -14.68 12.58 8.57
C ARG A 130 -13.47 13.42 8.94
N GLU A 131 -13.58 14.26 9.96
CA GLU A 131 -12.46 15.05 10.47
C GLU A 131 -11.36 14.13 11.02
N LYS A 132 -11.72 13.14 11.85
CA LYS A 132 -10.78 12.12 12.33
C LYS A 132 -10.13 11.33 11.20
N ASN A 133 -10.90 10.89 10.20
CA ASN A 133 -10.34 10.17 9.05
C ASN A 133 -9.38 11.05 8.24
N LYS A 134 -9.66 12.34 8.07
CA LYS A 134 -8.76 13.27 7.40
C LYS A 134 -7.46 13.48 8.20
N GLU A 135 -7.56 13.61 9.52
CA GLU A 135 -6.39 13.70 10.42
C GLU A 135 -5.55 12.43 10.37
N LEU A 136 -6.18 11.25 10.43
CA LEU A 136 -5.52 9.97 10.30
C LEU A 136 -4.81 9.82 8.94
N MET A 137 -5.47 10.20 7.84
CA MET A 137 -4.84 10.20 6.52
C MET A 137 -3.63 11.13 6.45
N ALA A 138 -3.72 12.33 7.05
CA ALA A 138 -2.58 13.26 7.11
C ALA A 138 -1.43 12.67 7.94
N ALA A 139 -1.72 12.05 9.10
CA ALA A 139 -0.72 11.39 9.93
C ALA A 139 -0.04 10.22 9.21
N VAL A 140 -0.81 9.41 8.47
CA VAL A 140 -0.27 8.30 7.67
C VAL A 140 0.64 8.82 6.56
N ALA A 141 0.26 9.90 5.88
CA ALA A 141 1.09 10.51 4.84
C ALA A 141 2.43 11.03 5.40
N ILE A 142 2.39 11.70 6.56
CA ILE A 142 3.61 12.17 7.25
C ILE A 142 4.48 10.98 7.67
N GLY A 143 3.89 9.93 8.24
CA GLY A 143 4.62 8.71 8.62
C GLY A 143 5.26 8.02 7.42
N GLN A 144 4.57 7.94 6.29
CA GLN A 144 5.12 7.38 5.05
C GLN A 144 6.28 8.21 4.50
N GLN A 145 6.20 9.55 4.57
CA GLN A 145 7.32 10.43 4.22
C GLN A 145 8.54 10.16 5.12
N GLN A 146 8.34 10.07 6.43
CA GLN A 146 9.42 9.74 7.37
C GLN A 146 10.03 8.35 7.08
N ILE A 147 9.21 7.36 6.77
CA ILE A 147 9.68 6.02 6.37
C ILE A 147 10.47 6.08 5.06
N ALA A 148 10.05 6.87 4.08
CA ALA A 148 10.75 7.05 2.81
C ALA A 148 12.13 7.71 3.01
N GLU A 149 12.23 8.72 3.88
CA GLU A 149 13.49 9.38 4.22
C GLU A 149 14.43 8.48 5.06
N MET A 150 13.86 7.61 5.90
CA MET A 150 14.62 6.67 6.71
C MET A 150 15.09 5.42 5.95
N LYS A 151 14.36 4.99 4.91
CA LYS A 151 14.69 3.80 4.11
C LYS A 151 16.10 3.81 3.51
N PRO A 152 16.62 4.87 2.88
CA PRO A 152 18.00 4.86 2.38
C PRO A 152 19.05 4.85 3.50
N LYS A 153 18.70 5.33 4.71
CA LYS A 153 19.61 5.24 5.88
C LYS A 153 19.68 3.83 6.48
N ALA A 154 18.64 3.02 6.32
CA ALA A 154 18.59 1.68 6.90
C ALA A 154 19.36 0.63 6.06
N THR A 155 19.45 0.79 4.74
CA THR A 155 19.94 -0.28 3.84
C THR A 155 21.42 -0.64 4.04
N TYR A 156 22.33 0.33 4.17
CA TYR A 156 23.76 0.03 4.40
C TYR A 156 24.03 -0.37 5.84
N TYR A 157 23.47 0.37 6.80
CA TYR A 157 23.71 0.15 8.23
C TYR A 157 23.21 -1.23 8.66
N ASP A 158 22.06 -1.70 8.19
CA ASP A 158 21.51 -3.01 8.56
C ASP A 158 22.33 -4.20 8.02
N VAL A 159 22.93 -4.04 6.84
CA VAL A 159 23.82 -5.07 6.25
C VAL A 159 25.17 -5.09 6.97
N VAL A 160 25.71 -3.93 7.32
CA VAL A 160 27.00 -3.75 8.00
C VAL A 160 26.91 -4.19 9.47
N LEU A 161 25.83 -3.85 10.18
CA LEU A 161 25.61 -4.21 11.59
C LEU A 161 25.37 -5.72 11.81
N LYS A 162 24.95 -6.47 10.78
CA LYS A 162 24.74 -7.93 10.88
C LYS A 162 26.05 -8.73 10.92
N CYS A 163 27.17 -8.19 10.43
CA CYS A 163 28.45 -8.90 10.43
C CYS A 163 29.28 -8.55 11.68
N ARG A 164 29.61 -9.52 12.53
CA ARG A 164 30.43 -9.28 13.73
C ARG A 164 31.94 -9.24 13.46
N ASP A 165 32.37 -9.69 12.29
CA ASP A 165 33.78 -9.92 11.99
C ASP A 165 34.46 -8.74 11.29
N ALA A 166 35.76 -8.59 11.57
CA ALA A 166 36.60 -7.62 10.87
C ALA A 166 36.86 -8.10 9.42
N VAL A 167 36.69 -7.20 8.45
CA VAL A 167 36.76 -7.52 7.02
C VAL A 167 38.01 -6.91 6.38
N ASN A 168 38.49 -7.53 5.30
CA ASN A 168 39.60 -6.98 4.53
C ASN A 168 39.13 -5.75 3.73
N ILE A 169 40.03 -4.80 3.49
CA ILE A 169 39.73 -3.61 2.67
C ILE A 169 39.29 -3.97 1.25
N SER A 170 39.71 -5.14 0.74
CA SER A 170 39.27 -5.64 -0.57
C SER A 170 37.79 -5.94 -0.65
N VAL A 171 37.18 -6.40 0.45
CA VAL A 171 35.73 -6.66 0.50
C VAL A 171 34.98 -5.34 0.48
N ILE A 172 35.42 -4.39 1.31
CA ILE A 172 34.82 -3.04 1.33
C ILE A 172 34.97 -2.38 -0.04
N ALA A 173 36.14 -2.44 -0.67
CA ALA A 173 36.37 -1.84 -1.99
C ALA A 173 35.42 -2.40 -3.06
N LYS A 174 35.11 -3.70 -3.00
CA LYS A 174 34.17 -4.33 -3.94
C LYS A 174 32.74 -3.81 -3.79
N ASP A 175 32.31 -3.45 -2.59
CA ASP A 175 31.00 -2.83 -2.37
C ASP A 175 30.83 -1.50 -3.14
N TYR A 176 31.93 -0.83 -3.49
CA TYR A 176 31.95 0.41 -4.27
C TYR A 176 32.39 0.21 -5.73
N GLY A 177 32.54 -1.05 -6.17
CA GLY A 177 33.07 -1.36 -7.50
C GLY A 177 34.55 -1.02 -7.70
N TRP A 178 35.30 -0.79 -6.61
CA TRP A 178 36.71 -0.38 -6.65
C TRP A 178 37.66 -1.55 -6.42
N SER A 179 38.91 -1.37 -6.86
CA SER A 179 40.01 -2.26 -6.47
C SER A 179 40.51 -1.90 -5.06
N ALA A 180 41.07 -2.88 -4.35
CA ALA A 180 41.69 -2.62 -3.05
C ALA A 180 42.82 -1.59 -3.15
N MET A 181 43.50 -1.52 -4.29
CA MET A 181 44.57 -0.55 -4.55
C MET A 181 44.01 0.88 -4.62
N ARG A 182 42.96 1.10 -5.43
CA ARG A 182 42.28 2.40 -5.55
C ARG A 182 41.70 2.87 -4.22
N MET A 183 41.07 1.97 -3.48
CA MET A 183 40.54 2.28 -2.16
C MET A 183 41.64 2.69 -1.17
N ASN A 184 42.79 2.00 -1.21
CA ASN A 184 43.90 2.32 -0.32
C ASN A 184 44.57 3.65 -0.67
N GLU A 185 44.66 3.97 -1.95
CA GLU A 185 45.17 5.24 -2.47
C GLU A 185 44.26 6.41 -2.06
N HIS A 186 42.95 6.28 -2.24
CA HIS A 186 41.96 7.28 -1.81
C HIS A 186 42.05 7.57 -0.31
N LEU A 187 42.14 6.52 0.52
CA LEU A 187 42.30 6.67 1.98
C LEU A 187 43.67 7.26 2.36
N HIS A 188 44.68 7.09 1.52
CA HIS A 188 46.00 7.69 1.72
C HIS A 188 46.00 9.19 1.39
N GLU A 189 45.40 9.57 0.26
CA GLU A 189 45.22 10.97 -0.15
C GLU A 189 44.43 11.77 0.90
N LYS A 190 43.41 11.14 1.51
CA LYS A 190 42.66 11.71 2.63
C LYS A 190 43.43 11.79 3.96
N GLY A 191 44.67 11.31 4.00
CA GLY A 191 45.49 11.28 5.22
C GLY A 191 44.91 10.40 6.32
N ILE A 192 44.18 9.33 5.97
CA ILE A 192 43.57 8.39 6.93
C ILE A 192 44.53 7.24 7.25
N GLN A 193 45.20 6.71 6.23
CA GLN A 193 46.16 5.63 6.35
C GLN A 193 47.46 5.90 5.60
N PHE A 194 48.51 5.21 5.99
CA PHE A 194 49.81 5.23 5.32
C PHE A 194 50.34 3.81 5.15
N LYS A 195 51.22 3.62 4.18
CA LYS A 195 51.85 2.33 3.89
C LYS A 195 53.14 2.19 4.71
N GLN A 196 53.24 1.15 5.52
CA GLN A 196 54.45 0.78 6.25
C GLN A 196 54.86 -0.64 5.88
N GLY A 197 55.92 -0.78 5.06
CA GLY A 197 56.29 -2.05 4.46
C GLY A 197 55.15 -2.60 3.58
N ASP A 198 54.69 -3.80 3.90
CA ASP A 198 53.62 -4.51 3.16
C ASP A 198 52.22 -4.30 3.74
N ILE A 199 52.07 -3.47 4.79
CA ILE A 199 50.80 -3.24 5.48
C ILE A 199 50.38 -1.76 5.44
N TRP A 200 49.07 -1.55 5.45
CA TRP A 200 48.46 -0.23 5.58
C TRP A 200 48.06 0.00 7.03
N LEU A 201 48.54 1.08 7.64
CA LEU A 201 48.26 1.44 9.02
C LEU A 201 47.60 2.81 9.10
N LEU A 202 46.80 3.03 10.14
CA LEU A 202 46.12 4.32 10.33
C LEU A 202 47.07 5.36 10.89
N TYR A 203 46.92 6.62 10.47
CA TYR A 203 47.60 7.73 11.13
C TYR A 203 47.20 7.83 12.60
N GLN A 204 48.08 8.41 13.42
CA GLN A 204 47.91 8.53 14.88
C GLN A 204 46.58 9.20 15.28
N LYS A 205 46.07 10.13 14.46
CA LYS A 205 44.77 10.78 14.65
C LYS A 205 43.60 9.78 14.68
N TYR A 206 43.69 8.67 13.96
CA TYR A 206 42.60 7.70 13.77
C TYR A 206 42.88 6.35 14.46
N ALA A 207 44.13 6.04 14.78
CA ALA A 207 44.54 4.82 15.48
C ALA A 207 43.78 4.53 16.79
N PRO A 208 43.54 5.49 17.72
CA PRO A 208 42.87 5.20 18.98
C PRO A 208 41.36 4.89 18.84
N ASN A 209 40.76 5.17 17.68
CA ASN A 209 39.31 5.04 17.48
C ASN A 209 38.85 3.59 17.20
N GLY A 210 39.77 2.64 17.11
CA GLY A 210 39.47 1.21 16.96
C GLY A 210 38.90 0.83 15.57
N TYR A 211 39.21 1.62 14.54
CA TYR A 211 38.72 1.38 13.18
C TYR A 211 39.34 0.15 12.51
N THR A 212 40.56 -0.22 12.86
CA THR A 212 41.25 -1.39 12.31
C THR A 212 41.71 -2.36 13.41
N LYS A 213 41.89 -3.62 13.02
CA LYS A 213 42.53 -4.67 13.81
C LYS A 213 43.62 -5.32 12.99
N THR A 214 44.74 -5.58 13.63
CA THR A 214 45.84 -6.32 13.04
C THR A 214 45.57 -7.81 13.14
N ASN A 215 45.60 -8.51 12.01
CA ASN A 215 45.44 -9.97 11.95
C ASN A 215 46.73 -10.60 11.42
N THR A 216 47.23 -11.60 12.13
CA THR A 216 48.48 -12.29 11.81
C THR A 216 48.15 -13.63 11.19
N HIS A 217 48.48 -13.81 9.91
CA HIS A 217 48.25 -15.02 9.15
C HIS A 217 49.55 -15.81 9.00
N ILE A 218 49.53 -17.08 9.38
CA ILE A 218 50.67 -17.99 9.23
C ILE A 218 50.48 -18.75 7.91
N TYR A 219 51.51 -18.77 7.06
CA TYR A 219 51.52 -19.53 5.81
C TYR A 219 52.78 -20.38 5.72
N GLU A 220 52.68 -21.56 5.12
CA GLU A 220 53.84 -22.42 4.88
C GLU A 220 54.33 -22.25 3.44
N ASP A 221 55.65 -22.13 3.26
CA ASP A 221 56.27 -22.21 1.95
C ASP A 221 56.29 -23.67 1.45
N SER A 222 56.52 -23.85 0.15
CA SER A 222 56.77 -25.11 -0.56
C SER A 222 57.79 -26.04 0.11
N LYS A 223 58.65 -25.51 1.00
CA LYS A 223 59.65 -26.24 1.80
C LYS A 223 59.20 -26.57 3.23
N GLY A 224 57.93 -26.33 3.58
CA GLY A 224 57.37 -26.57 4.91
C GLY A 224 57.79 -25.55 5.99
N ILE A 225 58.41 -24.44 5.59
CA ILE A 225 58.84 -23.38 6.52
C ILE A 225 57.64 -22.46 6.78
N LYS A 226 57.29 -22.29 8.07
CA LYS A 226 56.21 -21.39 8.50
C LYS A 226 56.67 -19.93 8.47
N HIS A 227 56.00 -19.13 7.66
CA HIS A 227 56.12 -17.68 7.60
C HIS A 227 54.88 -17.02 8.19
N THR A 228 55.05 -15.79 8.63
CA THR A 228 53.96 -15.00 9.20
C THR A 228 53.79 -13.72 8.39
N LYS A 229 52.56 -13.44 7.96
CA LYS A 229 52.18 -12.20 7.29
C LYS A 229 51.14 -11.46 8.11
N VAL A 230 51.36 -10.18 8.30
CA VAL A 230 50.43 -9.32 9.02
C VAL A 230 49.50 -8.64 8.00
N HIS A 231 48.22 -8.56 8.33
CA HIS A 231 47.21 -7.89 7.52
C HIS A 231 46.36 -6.95 8.39
N THR A 232 46.02 -5.80 7.82
CA THR A 232 45.10 -4.86 8.46
C THR A 232 43.67 -5.19 8.04
N LYS A 233 42.80 -5.45 9.02
CA LYS A 233 41.37 -5.66 8.83
C LYS A 233 40.59 -4.47 9.40
N TRP A 234 39.48 -4.12 8.76
CA TRP A 234 38.60 -3.03 9.17
C TRP A 234 37.46 -3.57 10.03
N THR A 235 37.17 -2.91 11.14
CA THR A 235 36.04 -3.21 12.03
C THR A 235 34.75 -2.61 11.46
N GLN A 236 33.59 -2.94 12.03
CA GLN A 236 32.33 -2.29 11.62
C GLN A 236 32.36 -0.77 11.85
N LYS A 237 32.98 -0.31 12.95
CA LYS A 237 33.23 1.11 13.18
C LYS A 237 34.11 1.72 12.10
N GLY A 238 35.12 0.98 11.65
CA GLY A 238 35.98 1.41 10.55
C GLY A 238 35.28 1.44 9.19
N ARG A 239 34.39 0.48 8.91
CA ARG A 239 33.58 0.44 7.67
C ARG A 239 32.58 1.60 7.61
N LEU A 240 31.94 1.90 8.74
CA LEU A 240 31.10 3.10 8.91
C LEU A 240 31.90 4.39 8.68
N PHE A 241 33.10 4.48 9.25
CA PHE A 241 33.98 5.63 9.04
C PHE A 241 34.37 5.81 7.56
N ILE A 242 34.70 4.72 6.86
CA ILE A 242 34.97 4.77 5.41
C ILE A 242 33.72 5.24 4.65
N TYR A 243 32.53 4.73 4.99
CA TYR A 243 31.28 5.13 4.37
C TYR A 243 30.99 6.62 4.54
N GLU A 244 31.15 7.16 5.75
CA GLU A 244 30.98 8.60 6.01
C GLU A 244 31.97 9.45 5.20
N GLN A 245 33.22 9.00 5.08
CA GLN A 245 34.24 9.68 4.29
C GLN A 245 33.94 9.66 2.79
N LEU A 246 33.46 8.53 2.25
CA LEU A 246 33.13 8.41 0.83
C LEU A 246 31.83 9.14 0.49
N LYS A 247 30.85 9.11 1.39
CA LYS A 247 29.61 9.87 1.27
C LYS A 247 29.86 11.38 1.23
N ALA A 248 30.83 11.88 2.00
CA ALA A 248 31.23 13.28 1.94
C ALA A 248 31.83 13.68 0.57
N ASP A 249 32.33 12.70 -0.20
CA ASP A 249 32.83 12.90 -1.57
C ASP A 249 31.77 12.55 -2.64
N ASP A 250 30.52 12.35 -2.25
CA ASP A 250 29.40 11.93 -3.12
C ASP A 250 29.59 10.53 -3.76
N ILE A 251 30.30 9.63 -3.06
CA ILE A 251 30.57 8.25 -3.50
C ILE A 251 29.77 7.26 -2.65
N TYR A 252 28.81 6.58 -3.27
CA TYR A 252 27.92 5.62 -2.62
C TYR A 252 28.27 4.17 -2.99
N PRO A 253 28.03 3.20 -2.08
CA PRO A 253 28.18 1.78 -2.40
C PRO A 253 27.14 1.35 -3.44
N GLN A 254 27.46 0.35 -4.25
CA GLN A 254 26.59 -0.16 -5.32
C GLN A 254 25.22 -0.62 -4.79
N ILE A 255 25.19 -1.15 -3.57
CA ILE A 255 23.96 -1.60 -2.88
C ILE A 255 22.96 -0.45 -2.66
N GLU A 256 23.43 0.80 -2.52
CA GLU A 256 22.56 1.98 -2.39
C GLU A 256 22.12 2.55 -3.74
N MET A 257 22.83 2.22 -4.84
CA MET A 257 22.48 2.67 -6.19
C MET A 257 21.47 1.75 -6.89
N GLU A 258 21.26 0.53 -6.40
CA GLU A 258 20.31 -0.45 -6.95
C GLU A 258 18.88 -0.30 -6.41
N VAL A 259 18.60 0.71 -5.57
CA VAL A 259 17.30 0.98 -4.93
C VAL A 259 16.55 2.12 -5.62
#